data_AF-A0A9L0JTP1-F1
#
_entry.id   AF-A0A9L0JTP1-F1
#
_cell.length_a   1.000
_cell.length_b   1.000
_cell.length_c   1.000
_cell.angle_alpha   90.00
_cell.angle_beta   90.00
_cell.angle_gamma   90.00
#
_symmetry.space_group_name_H-M   'P 1'
#
loop_
_entity.id
_entity.type
_entity.pdbx_description
1 polymer ?
#
loop_
_entity_poly.entity_id
_entity_poly.type
_entity_poly.pdbx_seq_one_letter_code
_entity_poly.pdbx_strand_id
1 'polypeptide(L)'
;MPIFLYACHSMAFAKRCHVRTRVGNQRTLGRREAEHAHLIAAPRGWLLLYLAFDTEVIMNFFQLLRKKKELIPLVAFMTVAATGATSFALYSLRKTDVIIDRKRNPEPWETVDPSVPTKLITINQEWKPIEELQKVRRATK
;
A
#
# COMPACT_ATOMS: atom_id res chain seq x y z
N MET A 1 17.35 -7.33 7.93
CA MET A 1 17.27 -6.28 8.98
C MET A 1 17.68 -4.85 8.53
N PRO A 2 17.63 -4.43 7.24
CA PRO A 2 17.77 -2.99 6.90
C PRO A 2 16.47 -2.30 6.45
N ILE A 3 15.40 -3.06 6.15
CA ILE A 3 14.13 -2.50 5.61
C ILE A 3 13.35 -1.69 6.66
N PHE A 4 13.41 -2.09 7.94
CA PHE A 4 12.69 -1.41 9.02
C PHE A 4 13.28 -0.05 9.42
N LEU A 5 14.59 0.16 9.22
CA LEU A 5 15.22 1.45 9.53
C LEU A 5 14.82 2.55 8.53
N TYR A 6 14.61 2.19 7.26
CA TYR A 6 14.20 3.14 6.23
C TYR A 6 12.76 3.64 6.43
N ALA A 7 11.86 2.80 6.91
CA ALA A 7 10.48 3.21 7.21
C ALA A 7 10.40 4.19 8.40
N CYS A 8 11.26 4.01 9.41
CA CYS A 8 11.23 4.82 10.63
C CYS A 8 11.73 6.27 10.40
N HIS A 9 12.72 6.45 9.51
CA HIS A 9 13.26 7.78 9.21
C HIS A 9 12.29 8.63 8.37
N SER A 10 11.44 8.00 7.55
CA SER A 10 10.46 8.71 6.72
C SER A 10 9.23 9.20 7.50
N MET A 11 8.89 8.58 8.64
CA MET A 11 7.73 8.98 9.45
C MET A 11 8.03 10.14 10.41
N ALA A 12 9.28 10.31 10.85
CA ALA A 12 9.68 11.41 11.73
C ALA A 12 9.61 12.78 11.04
N PHE A 13 9.84 12.83 9.73
CA PHE A 13 9.75 14.08 8.95
C PHE A 13 8.29 14.51 8.72
N ALA A 14 7.36 13.55 8.57
CA ALA A 14 5.96 13.83 8.30
C ALA A 14 5.20 14.47 9.49
N LYS A 15 5.56 14.12 10.75
CA LYS A 15 4.89 14.71 11.93
C LYS A 15 5.28 16.17 12.21
N ARG A 16 6.38 16.67 11.65
CA ARG A 16 6.79 18.08 11.86
C ARG A 16 6.11 19.05 10.89
N CYS A 17 5.56 18.57 9.79
CA CYS A 17 4.86 19.38 8.79
C CYS A 17 3.38 19.65 9.11
N HIS A 18 2.74 18.87 10.00
CA HIS A 18 1.29 18.98 10.20
C HIS A 18 0.84 20.07 11.22
N VAL A 19 1.76 20.82 11.83
CA VAL A 19 1.42 21.82 12.87
C VAL A 19 1.49 23.28 12.39
N ARG A 20 1.85 23.56 11.12
CA ARG A 20 2.00 24.95 10.67
C ARG A 20 1.41 25.25 9.30
N THR A 21 0.08 25.19 9.18
CA THR A 21 -0.67 25.91 8.13
C THR A 21 -2.01 26.43 8.64
N ARG A 22 -1.99 27.48 9.48
CA ARG A 22 -3.07 28.49 9.50
C ARG A 22 -2.42 29.83 9.20
N VAL A 23 -3.03 30.57 8.27
CA VAL A 23 -2.72 31.93 7.81
C VAL A 23 -1.55 32.04 6.83
N GLY A 24 -1.84 32.39 5.58
CA GLY A 24 -0.83 32.59 4.54
C GLY A 24 -1.38 33.05 3.18
N ASN A 25 -1.85 34.29 3.14
CA ASN A 25 -1.79 35.28 2.06
C ASN A 25 -1.32 34.79 0.64
N GLN A 26 -2.13 35.06 -0.40
CA GLN A 26 -1.94 34.67 -1.81
C GLN A 26 -0.66 35.19 -2.50
N ARG A 27 0.23 35.90 -1.80
CA ARG A 27 1.46 36.49 -2.35
C ARG A 27 2.65 35.51 -2.50
N THR A 28 2.44 34.21 -2.34
CA THR A 28 3.52 33.18 -2.32
C THR A 28 3.46 32.14 -3.45
N LEU A 29 2.62 32.35 -4.48
CA LEU A 29 2.44 31.37 -5.57
C LEU A 29 3.73 31.19 -6.40
N GLY A 30 4.47 32.27 -6.67
CA GLY A 30 5.69 32.20 -7.50
C GLY A 30 6.92 31.56 -6.83
N ARG A 31 6.94 31.40 -5.50
CA ARG A 31 8.06 30.77 -4.78
C ARG A 31 7.87 29.27 -4.59
N ARG A 32 6.62 28.79 -4.57
CA ARG A 32 6.31 27.35 -4.42
C ARG A 32 6.46 26.58 -5.72
N GLU A 33 6.31 27.22 -6.88
CA GLU A 33 6.59 26.57 -8.17
C GLU A 33 8.10 26.29 -8.37
N ALA A 34 8.97 27.16 -7.85
CA ALA A 34 10.42 26.92 -7.88
C ALA A 34 10.85 25.75 -6.99
N GLU A 35 10.17 25.50 -5.86
CA GLU A 35 10.45 24.33 -5.01
C GLU A 35 9.88 23.03 -5.59
N HIS A 36 8.76 23.08 -6.32
CA HIS A 36 8.22 21.91 -7.02
C HIS A 36 9.08 21.49 -8.24
N ALA A 37 9.76 22.44 -8.91
CA ALA A 37 10.68 22.11 -9.99
C ALA A 37 11.92 21.34 -9.51
N HIS A 38 12.38 21.55 -8.27
CA HIS A 38 13.51 20.81 -7.69
C HIS A 38 13.14 19.38 -7.24
N LEU A 39 11.87 19.09 -6.95
CA LEU A 39 11.43 17.76 -6.52
C LEU A 39 11.14 16.77 -7.67
N ILE A 40 11.06 17.26 -8.92
CA ILE A 40 10.81 16.42 -10.12
C ILE A 40 12.13 16.00 -10.80
N ALA A 41 13.24 16.65 -10.49
CA ALA A 41 14.57 16.22 -10.94
C ALA A 41 15.16 15.16 -10.00
N ALA A 42 14.50 14.00 -9.88
CA ALA A 42 15.14 12.81 -9.33
C ALA A 42 16.42 12.53 -10.14
N PRO A 43 17.62 12.50 -9.53
CA PRO A 43 18.84 12.28 -10.29
C PRO A 43 18.72 10.95 -11.00
N ARG A 44 18.88 10.93 -12.34
CA ARG A 44 18.89 9.69 -13.14
C ARG A 44 19.89 8.64 -12.62
N GLY A 45 20.86 9.05 -11.78
CA GLY A 45 21.78 8.16 -11.07
C GLY A 45 21.18 7.38 -9.90
N TRP A 46 20.09 7.82 -9.26
CA TRP A 46 19.48 7.10 -8.12
C TRP A 46 18.78 5.81 -8.53
N LEU A 47 18.18 5.76 -9.74
CA LEU A 47 17.63 4.52 -10.29
C LEU A 47 18.74 3.51 -10.61
N LEU A 48 19.86 3.98 -11.16
CA LEU A 48 21.01 3.14 -11.47
C LEU A 48 21.69 2.62 -10.20
N LEU A 49 21.78 3.43 -9.15
CA LEU A 49 22.28 3.01 -7.84
C LEU A 49 21.36 2.00 -7.15
N TYR A 50 20.04 2.19 -7.24
CA TYR A 50 19.07 1.21 -6.73
C TYR A 50 19.17 -0.13 -7.48
N LEU A 51 19.16 -0.08 -8.82
CA LEU A 51 19.29 -1.28 -9.66
C LEU A 51 20.64 -1.98 -9.46
N ALA A 52 21.74 -1.22 -9.33
CA ALA A 52 23.05 -1.77 -9.05
C ALA A 52 23.10 -2.42 -7.67
N PHE A 53 22.60 -1.74 -6.63
CA PHE A 53 22.53 -2.27 -5.28
C PHE A 53 21.67 -3.55 -5.19
N ASP A 54 20.52 -3.57 -5.89
CA ASP A 54 19.67 -4.76 -5.97
C ASP A 54 20.39 -5.93 -6.64
N THR A 55 21.08 -5.71 -7.76
CA THR A 55 21.79 -6.79 -8.46
C THR A 55 22.95 -7.37 -7.65
N GLU A 56 23.69 -6.54 -6.91
CA GLU A 56 24.80 -7.02 -6.07
C GLU A 56 24.31 -7.84 -4.87
N VAL A 57 23.24 -7.38 -4.20
CA VAL A 57 22.63 -8.09 -3.08
C VAL A 57 22.07 -9.44 -3.52
N ILE A 58 21.37 -9.46 -4.66
CA ILE A 58 20.74 -10.67 -5.21
C ILE A 58 21.81 -11.71 -5.60
N MET A 59 22.85 -11.29 -6.32
CA MET A 59 23.89 -12.20 -6.79
C MET A 59 24.70 -12.81 -5.64
N ASN A 60 25.03 -12.04 -4.61
CA ASN A 60 25.73 -12.55 -3.42
C ASN A 60 24.85 -13.51 -2.58
N PHE A 61 23.56 -13.21 -2.46
CA PHE A 61 22.62 -14.07 -1.73
C PHE A 61 22.43 -15.44 -2.41
N PHE A 62 22.33 -15.47 -3.75
CA PHE A 62 22.26 -16.73 -4.48
C PHE A 62 23.53 -17.58 -4.36
N GLN A 63 24.71 -16.95 -4.26
CA GLN A 63 25.96 -17.68 -3.98
C GLN A 63 25.93 -18.34 -2.60
N LEU A 64 25.41 -17.65 -1.57
CA LEU A 64 25.24 -18.22 -0.23
C LEU A 64 24.25 -19.39 -0.22
N LEU A 65 23.11 -19.26 -0.90
CA LEU A 65 22.12 -20.34 -1.05
C LEU A 65 22.64 -21.54 -1.85
N ARG A 66 23.52 -21.32 -2.85
CA ARG A 66 24.16 -22.42 -3.58
C ARG A 66 25.17 -23.18 -2.72
N LYS A 67 25.91 -22.49 -1.85
CA LYS A 67 26.90 -23.08 -0.94
C LYS A 67 26.25 -23.86 0.21
N LYS A 68 25.03 -23.52 0.63
CA LYS A 68 24.31 -24.15 1.76
C LYS A 68 22.85 -24.49 1.36
N LYS A 69 22.64 -25.72 0.89
CA LYS A 69 21.34 -26.19 0.34
C LYS A 69 20.24 -26.35 1.39
N GLU A 70 20.60 -26.61 2.64
CA GLU A 70 19.67 -26.75 3.77
C GLU A 70 18.95 -25.44 4.09
N LEU A 71 19.52 -24.29 3.70
CA LEU A 71 18.95 -22.96 3.95
C LEU A 71 17.83 -22.59 2.97
N ILE A 72 17.77 -23.25 1.81
CA ILE A 72 16.79 -22.97 0.75
C ILE A 72 15.35 -23.12 1.24
N PRO A 73 14.93 -24.27 1.83
CA PRO A 73 13.55 -24.42 2.30
C PRO A 73 13.22 -23.42 3.42
N LEU A 74 14.14 -23.16 4.34
CA LEU A 74 13.93 -22.23 5.45
C LEU A 74 13.66 -20.80 4.95
N VAL A 75 14.53 -20.30 4.06
CA VAL A 75 14.37 -18.98 3.47
C VAL A 75 13.11 -18.92 2.61
N ALA A 76 12.79 -19.98 1.86
CA ALA A 76 11.59 -20.03 1.04
C ALA A 76 10.31 -19.89 1.87
N PHE A 77 10.17 -20.62 2.99
CA PHE A 77 9.01 -20.45 3.85
C PHE A 77 8.95 -19.07 4.48
N MET A 78 10.10 -18.51 4.88
CA MET A 78 10.14 -17.16 5.47
C MET A 78 9.75 -16.08 4.47
N THR A 79 10.23 -16.15 3.22
CA THR A 79 9.87 -15.18 2.18
C THR A 79 8.41 -15.33 1.79
N VAL A 80 7.91 -16.55 1.59
CA VAL A 80 6.48 -16.80 1.32
C VAL A 80 5.62 -16.26 2.46
N ALA A 81 6.01 -16.48 3.72
CA ALA A 81 5.29 -15.96 4.87
C ALA A 81 5.33 -14.42 4.94
N ALA A 82 6.49 -13.80 4.74
CA ALA A 82 6.62 -12.34 4.79
C ALA A 82 5.85 -11.67 3.65
N THR A 83 5.95 -12.19 2.42
CA THR A 83 5.21 -11.69 1.26
C THR A 83 3.71 -11.96 1.43
N GLY A 84 3.34 -13.13 1.91
CA GLY A 84 1.96 -13.51 2.23
C GLY A 84 1.33 -12.56 3.25
N ALA A 85 2.00 -12.32 4.38
CA ALA A 85 1.54 -11.41 5.42
C ALA A 85 1.41 -9.97 4.90
N THR A 86 2.39 -9.51 4.13
CA THR A 86 2.36 -8.16 3.54
C THR A 86 1.22 -8.02 2.54
N SER A 87 1.04 -9.00 1.65
CA SER A 87 -0.03 -9.00 0.66
C SER A 87 -1.41 -9.05 1.31
N PHE A 88 -1.58 -9.85 2.37
CA PHE A 88 -2.83 -9.94 3.12
C PHE A 88 -3.12 -8.65 3.90
N ALA A 89 -2.10 -8.01 4.48
CA ALA A 89 -2.26 -6.72 5.14
C ALA A 89 -2.70 -5.62 4.17
N LEU A 90 -2.14 -5.60 2.95
CA LEU A 90 -2.58 -4.65 1.93
C LEU A 90 -4.00 -4.96 1.42
N TYR A 91 -4.32 -6.24 1.26
CA TYR A 91 -5.66 -6.68 0.87
C TYR A 91 -6.72 -6.31 1.93
N SER A 92 -6.43 -6.53 3.22
CA SER A 92 -7.38 -6.27 4.30
C SER A 92 -7.76 -4.79 4.42
N LEU A 93 -6.81 -3.89 4.11
CA LEU A 93 -7.09 -2.46 4.04
C LEU A 93 -8.03 -2.09 2.89
N ARG A 94 -7.96 -2.79 1.76
CA ARG A 94 -8.82 -2.52 0.59
C ARG A 94 -10.23 -3.09 0.71
N LYS A 95 -10.49 -3.87 1.76
CA LYS A 95 -11.78 -4.49 2.02
C LYS A 95 -12.79 -3.42 2.43
N THR A 96 -14.03 -3.56 1.98
CA THR A 96 -15.14 -2.61 2.22
C THR A 96 -15.58 -2.54 3.68
N ASP A 97 -15.07 -3.41 4.55
CA ASP A 97 -15.33 -3.36 5.99
C ASP A 97 -14.45 -2.31 6.69
N VAL A 98 -13.37 -1.86 6.04
CA VAL A 98 -12.42 -0.91 6.61
C VAL A 98 -12.71 0.50 6.10
N ILE A 99 -13.05 1.39 7.01
CA ILE A 99 -13.28 2.80 6.69
C ILE A 99 -11.94 3.53 6.57
N ILE A 100 -11.42 3.64 5.34
CA ILE A 100 -10.21 4.44 5.06
C ILE A 100 -10.55 5.93 4.94
N ASP A 101 -11.62 6.27 4.20
CA ASP A 101 -12.04 7.65 3.96
C ASP A 101 -13.47 7.88 4.45
N ARG A 102 -13.57 8.27 5.73
CA ARG A 102 -14.85 8.55 6.38
C ARG A 102 -15.61 9.74 5.78
N LYS A 103 -14.94 10.65 5.06
CA LYS A 103 -15.58 11.88 4.54
C LYS A 103 -16.25 11.66 3.19
N ARG A 104 -15.64 10.86 2.31
CA ARG A 104 -16.16 10.61 0.96
C ARG A 104 -17.11 9.41 0.89
N ASN A 105 -16.90 8.40 1.74
CA ASN A 105 -17.75 7.21 1.79
C ASN A 105 -17.87 6.70 3.24
N PRO A 106 -18.84 7.21 4.02
CA PRO A 106 -18.99 6.84 5.42
C PRO A 106 -19.43 5.37 5.61
N GLU A 107 -20.07 4.76 4.59
CA GLU A 107 -20.66 3.42 4.67
C GLU A 107 -20.19 2.53 3.50
N PRO A 108 -18.91 2.11 3.52
CA PRO A 108 -18.30 1.38 2.41
C PRO A 108 -18.94 0.00 2.13
N TRP A 109 -19.57 -0.62 3.12
CA TRP A 109 -20.31 -1.88 2.96
C TRP A 109 -21.65 -1.73 2.23
N GLU A 110 -22.25 -0.54 2.16
CA GLU A 110 -23.50 -0.33 1.43
C GLU A 110 -23.33 -0.37 -0.09
N THR A 111 -22.17 0.07 -0.56
CA THR A 111 -21.86 0.31 -1.98
C THR A 111 -21.20 -0.91 -2.66
N VAL A 112 -21.23 -2.08 -2.02
CA VAL A 112 -20.66 -3.31 -2.56
C VAL A 112 -21.60 -3.93 -3.58
N ASP A 113 -21.07 -4.36 -4.73
CA ASP A 113 -21.82 -5.10 -5.74
C ASP A 113 -22.12 -6.53 -5.24
N PRO A 114 -23.41 -6.91 -5.10
CA PRO A 114 -23.80 -8.24 -4.62
C PRO A 114 -23.64 -9.35 -5.67
N SER A 115 -23.36 -9.02 -6.93
CA SER A 115 -23.17 -10.00 -8.01
C SER A 115 -21.74 -10.57 -8.08
N VAL A 116 -20.79 -9.91 -7.42
CA VAL A 116 -19.38 -10.25 -7.46
C VAL A 116 -18.95 -10.89 -6.13
N PRO A 117 -18.14 -11.97 -6.17
CA PRO A 117 -17.55 -12.54 -4.96
C PRO A 117 -16.63 -11.55 -4.25
N THR A 118 -16.95 -11.20 -2.99
CA THR A 118 -16.09 -10.33 -2.17
C THR A 118 -14.97 -11.11 -1.44
N LYS A 119 -15.03 -12.45 -1.42
CA LYS A 119 -14.05 -13.28 -0.68
C LYS A 119 -12.90 -13.71 -1.59
N LEU A 120 -11.71 -13.84 -0.99
CA LEU A 120 -10.50 -14.32 -1.67
C LEU A 120 -10.66 -15.73 -2.26
N ILE A 121 -11.40 -16.59 -1.57
CA ILE A 121 -11.67 -17.96 -1.99
C ILE A 121 -13.18 -18.18 -1.87
N THR A 122 -13.79 -18.65 -2.95
CA THR A 122 -15.20 -19.03 -2.97
C THR A 122 -15.30 -20.46 -3.47
N ILE A 123 -16.01 -21.30 -2.71
CA ILE A 123 -16.30 -22.69 -3.07
C ILE A 123 -17.81 -22.81 -3.14
N ASN A 124 -18.36 -23.08 -4.32
CA ASN A 124 -19.80 -23.30 -4.56
C ASN A 124 -20.73 -22.19 -4.02
N GLN A 125 -20.26 -20.93 -3.99
CA GLN A 125 -21.07 -19.81 -3.52
C GLN A 125 -21.68 -19.07 -4.71
N GLU A 126 -23.01 -18.99 -4.76
CA GLU A 126 -23.73 -18.16 -5.73
C GLU A 126 -23.94 -16.76 -5.17
N TRP A 127 -23.56 -15.74 -5.95
CA TRP A 127 -23.69 -14.34 -5.59
C TRP A 127 -24.90 -13.76 -6.31
N LYS A 128 -26.00 -13.62 -5.57
CA LYS A 128 -27.27 -13.08 -6.07
C LYS A 128 -27.74 -11.94 -5.17
N PRO A 129 -28.22 -10.83 -5.75
CA PRO A 129 -28.79 -9.74 -4.97
C PRO A 129 -30.04 -10.21 -4.23
N ILE A 130 -30.16 -9.82 -2.97
CA ILE A 130 -31.35 -10.09 -2.16
C ILE A 130 -32.40 -9.03 -2.52
N GLU A 131 -33.47 -9.44 -3.20
CA GLU A 131 -34.50 -8.52 -3.71
C GLU A 131 -35.16 -7.68 -2.61
N GLU A 132 -35.46 -8.28 -1.46
CA GLU A 132 -36.06 -7.58 -0.33
C GLU A 132 -35.17 -6.45 0.19
N LEU A 133 -33.87 -6.69 0.25
CA LEU A 133 -32.88 -5.70 0.68
C LEU A 133 -32.78 -4.55 -0.33
N GLN A 134 -32.91 -4.85 -1.63
CA GLN A 134 -32.97 -3.84 -2.69
C GLN A 134 -34.26 -3.02 -2.63
N LYS A 135 -35.42 -3.64 -2.36
CA LYS A 135 -36.71 -2.95 -2.19
C LYS A 135 -36.65 -1.98 -1.03
N VAL A 136 -36.13 -2.41 0.13
CA VAL A 136 -35.96 -1.54 1.32
C VAL A 136 -35.03 -0.37 1.00
N ARG A 137 -33.87 -0.61 0.36
CA ARG A 137 -32.96 0.48 -0.04
C ARG A 137 -33.61 1.49 -0.98
N ARG A 138 -34.44 1.03 -1.92
CA ARG A 138 -35.19 1.91 -2.85
C ARG A 138 -36.29 2.70 -2.15
N ALA A 139 -36.87 2.17 -1.07
CA ALA A 139 -37.89 2.86 -0.28
C ALA A 139 -37.30 3.88 0.71
N THR A 140 -36.06 3.66 1.17
CA THR A 140 -35.37 4.53 2.13
C THR A 140 -34.60 5.68 1.48
N LYS A 141 -34.18 5.53 0.21
CA LYS A 141 -33.52 6.59 -0.58
C LYS A 141 -34.52 7.55 -1.22
#